data_AF-A0A9P6CD77-F1
#
_entry.id   AF-A0A9P6CD77-F1
#
_cell.length_a   1.000
_cell.length_b   1.000
_cell.length_c   1.000
_cell.angle_alpha   90.00
_cell.angle_beta   90.00
_cell.angle_gamma   90.00
#
_symmetry.space_group_name_H-M   'P 1'
#
loop_
_entity.id
_entity.type
_entity.pdbx_description
1 polymer ?
#
loop_
_entity_poly.entity_id
_entity_poly.type
_entity_poly.pdbx_seq_one_letter_code
_entity_poly.pdbx_strand_id
1 'polypeptide(L)'
;MFEWRRGVHLCNETNWDYLKGQVGYDLHHQFKGKLWSNRAEKGFRAALRNIEYPVLMNELSEMRPDGYKEWTKQQWICFDCLRQFITDILPFWWLGVKRKANLPIMKDCRYGYDCSDQINPGHADLYNHLCTPVQVARGLLRRVVPA
;
A
#
# COMPACT_ATOMS: atom_id res chain seq x y z
N MET A 1 -23.02 -20.77 8.76
CA MET A 1 -23.56 -19.40 8.62
C MET A 1 -23.19 -18.68 9.91
N PHE A 2 -22.10 -17.91 9.90
CA PHE A 2 -21.67 -17.18 11.09
C PHE A 2 -22.39 -15.84 11.14
N GLU A 3 -23.14 -15.64 12.21
CA GLU A 3 -23.93 -14.45 12.47
C GLU A 3 -23.00 -13.36 13.05
N TRP A 4 -22.75 -12.31 12.27
CA TRP A 4 -21.79 -11.26 12.58
C TRP A 4 -22.40 -10.25 13.55
N ARG A 5 -21.92 -10.20 14.80
CA ARG A 5 -22.22 -9.07 15.70
C ARG A 5 -21.36 -7.87 15.28
N ARG A 6 -22.00 -6.72 15.01
CA ARG A 6 -21.34 -5.43 14.86
C ARG A 6 -20.63 -5.09 16.17
N GLY A 7 -19.34 -5.35 16.25
CA GLY A 7 -18.55 -5.24 17.48
C GLY A 7 -17.06 -5.21 17.18
N VAL A 8 -16.64 -4.14 16.51
CA VAL A 8 -15.27 -3.62 16.32
C VAL A 8 -14.21 -4.60 15.82
N HIS A 9 -14.05 -4.66 14.48
CA HIS A 9 -12.89 -5.23 13.79
C HIS A 9 -11.65 -4.34 14.03
N LEU A 10 -11.11 -4.40 15.25
CA LEU A 10 -9.91 -3.67 15.63
C LEU A 10 -8.66 -4.53 15.49
N CYS A 11 -7.59 -3.90 15.04
CA CYS A 11 -6.29 -4.53 14.91
C CYS A 11 -5.19 -3.68 15.51
N ASN A 12 -4.18 -4.35 16.04
CA ASN A 12 -2.89 -3.80 16.46
C ASN A 12 -1.83 -4.91 16.35
N GLU A 13 -0.60 -4.66 16.80
CA GLU A 13 0.50 -5.63 16.66
C GLU A 13 0.26 -7.01 17.29
N THR A 14 -0.65 -7.11 18.25
CA THR A 14 -0.94 -8.37 18.95
C THR A 14 -1.81 -9.32 18.12
N ASN A 15 -2.42 -8.86 17.03
CA ASN A 15 -3.34 -9.65 16.21
C ASN A 15 -3.14 -9.49 14.69
N TRP A 16 -1.96 -9.03 14.25
CA TRP A 16 -1.64 -8.90 12.83
C TRP A 16 -1.54 -10.23 12.08
N ASP A 17 -1.27 -11.33 12.77
CA ASP A 17 -1.29 -12.69 12.22
C ASP A 17 -2.67 -13.09 11.67
N TYR A 18 -3.75 -12.59 12.27
CA TYR A 18 -5.12 -12.85 11.81
C TYR A 18 -5.48 -12.14 10.49
N LEU A 19 -4.68 -11.16 10.04
CA LEU A 19 -4.95 -10.40 8.82
C LEU A 19 -4.90 -11.24 7.55
N LYS A 20 -4.18 -12.36 7.55
CA LYS A 20 -4.07 -13.27 6.41
C LYS A 20 -5.43 -13.76 5.91
N GLY A 21 -6.37 -14.01 6.82
CA GLY A 21 -7.73 -14.46 6.49
C GLY A 21 -8.74 -13.34 6.25
N GLN A 22 -8.41 -12.08 6.56
CA GLN A 22 -9.38 -10.98 6.61
C GLN A 22 -9.05 -9.83 5.64
N VAL A 23 -7.78 -9.46 5.54
CA VAL A 23 -7.27 -8.42 4.63
C VAL A 23 -6.62 -9.05 3.39
N GLY A 24 -6.03 -10.24 3.54
CA GLY A 24 -5.26 -10.86 2.47
C GLY A 24 -6.02 -11.24 1.20
N TYR A 25 -7.31 -11.56 1.33
CA TYR A 25 -8.15 -11.80 0.15
C TYR A 25 -8.33 -10.53 -0.69
N ASP A 26 -8.30 -9.36 -0.05
CA ASP A 26 -8.65 -8.08 -0.65
C ASP A 26 -7.46 -7.17 -0.97
N LEU A 27 -6.23 -7.60 -0.64
CA LEU A 27 -5.03 -6.79 -0.90
C LEU A 27 -4.91 -6.36 -2.37
N HIS A 28 -5.46 -7.14 -3.31
CA HIS A 28 -5.50 -6.77 -4.74
C HIS A 28 -6.28 -5.48 -5.04
N HIS A 29 -7.28 -5.14 -4.23
CA HIS A 29 -8.00 -3.86 -4.30
C HIS A 29 -7.32 -2.74 -3.50
N GLN A 30 -6.38 -3.10 -2.62
CA GLN A 30 -5.62 -2.14 -1.78
C GLN A 30 -4.42 -1.54 -2.54
N PHE A 31 -4.33 -1.74 -3.85
CA PHE A 31 -3.30 -1.11 -4.67
C PHE A 31 -3.77 0.26 -5.13
N LYS A 32 -2.93 1.27 -4.93
CA LYS A 32 -3.20 2.60 -5.50
C LYS A 32 -3.27 2.55 -7.02
N GLY A 33 -4.30 3.19 -7.56
CA GLY A 33 -4.57 3.30 -8.99
C GLY A 33 -4.65 1.94 -9.67
N LYS A 34 -3.80 1.72 -10.68
CA LYS A 34 -3.77 0.48 -11.47
C LYS A 34 -2.48 -0.32 -11.26
N LEU A 35 -1.79 -0.13 -10.13
CA LEU A 35 -0.53 -0.81 -9.83
C LEU A 35 -0.67 -2.34 -9.84
N TRP A 36 -1.83 -2.87 -9.43
CA TRP A 36 -2.11 -4.30 -9.52
C TRP A 36 -1.98 -4.83 -10.95
N SER A 37 -2.32 -4.02 -11.96
CA SER A 37 -2.32 -4.38 -13.37
C SER A 37 -1.06 -3.90 -14.10
N ASN A 38 -0.12 -3.26 -13.39
CA ASN A 38 1.14 -2.83 -13.96
C ASN A 38 2.07 -4.05 -14.12
N ARG A 39 2.32 -4.43 -15.38
CA ARG A 39 3.15 -5.60 -15.71
C ARG A 39 4.60 -5.46 -15.28
N ALA A 40 5.14 -4.24 -15.22
CA ALA A 40 6.50 -3.98 -14.78
C ALA A 40 6.68 -4.32 -13.29
N GLU A 41 5.57 -4.36 -12.54
CA GLU A 41 5.53 -4.67 -11.12
C GLU A 41 5.05 -6.10 -10.83
N LYS A 42 5.24 -7.04 -11.78
CA LYS A 42 4.86 -8.46 -11.62
C LYS A 42 5.40 -9.14 -10.35
N GLY A 43 6.57 -8.71 -9.86
CA GLY A 43 7.20 -9.25 -8.65
C GLY A 43 6.46 -8.87 -7.35
N PHE A 44 5.68 -7.79 -7.38
CA PHE A 44 4.99 -7.26 -6.21
C PHE A 44 4.02 -8.29 -5.61
N ARG A 45 3.23 -8.96 -6.46
CA ARG A 45 2.28 -9.98 -6.02
C ARG A 45 2.97 -11.15 -5.33
N ALA A 46 4.09 -11.60 -5.89
CA ALA A 46 4.87 -12.70 -5.31
C ALA A 46 5.44 -12.29 -3.94
N ALA A 47 5.98 -11.06 -3.83
CA ALA A 47 6.50 -10.54 -2.58
C ALA A 47 5.42 -10.50 -1.48
N LEU A 48 4.22 -10.00 -1.78
CA LEU A 48 3.11 -9.97 -0.81
C LEU A 48 2.59 -11.35 -0.41
N ARG A 49 2.61 -12.33 -1.33
CA ARG A 49 2.20 -13.71 -1.00
C ARG A 49 3.17 -14.43 -0.09
N ASN A 50 4.45 -14.06 -0.16
CA ASN A 50 5.54 -14.75 0.54
C ASN A 50 5.94 -14.08 1.86
N ILE A 51 5.39 -12.91 2.17
CA ILE A 51 5.66 -12.22 3.44
C ILE A 51 4.57 -12.54 4.48
N GLU A 52 4.99 -12.79 5.71
CA GLU A 52 4.07 -12.96 6.83
C GLU A 52 3.52 -11.60 7.28
N TYR A 53 2.22 -11.52 7.62
CA TYR A 53 1.56 -10.24 7.94
C TYR A 53 2.21 -9.48 9.10
N PRO A 54 2.62 -10.11 10.22
CA PRO A 54 3.33 -9.39 11.27
C PRO A 54 4.63 -8.74 10.77
N VAL A 55 5.35 -9.39 9.84
CA VAL A 55 6.57 -8.83 9.24
C VAL A 55 6.22 -7.66 8.34
N LEU A 56 5.27 -7.84 7.42
CA LEU A 56 4.79 -6.78 6.53
C LEU A 56 4.35 -5.56 7.33
N MET A 57 3.50 -5.76 8.34
CA MET A 57 2.95 -4.66 9.13
C MET A 57 4.02 -3.91 9.92
N ASN A 58 5.03 -4.59 10.46
CA ASN A 58 6.18 -3.92 11.07
C ASN A 58 6.94 -3.07 10.04
N GLU A 59 7.25 -3.61 8.87
CA GLU A 59 7.94 -2.86 7.80
C GLU A 59 7.11 -1.65 7.34
N LEU A 60 5.80 -1.79 7.17
CA LEU A 60 4.92 -0.67 6.80
C LEU A 60 4.88 0.41 7.90
N SER A 61 4.81 0.01 9.18
CA SER A 61 4.83 0.94 10.31
C SER A 61 6.14 1.73 10.43
N GLU A 62 7.27 1.13 10.08
CA GLU A 62 8.57 1.83 10.02
C GLU A 62 8.64 2.85 8.88
N MET A 63 7.91 2.61 7.79
CA MET A 63 7.86 3.46 6.60
C MET A 63 6.71 4.49 6.63
N ARG A 64 6.03 4.66 7.77
CA ARG A 64 4.83 5.49 7.86
C ARG A 64 5.14 6.96 7.52
N PRO A 65 4.37 7.60 6.63
CA PRO A 65 4.54 9.02 6.32
C PRO A 65 4.01 9.88 7.47
N ASP A 66 4.32 11.17 7.44
CA ASP A 66 3.95 12.14 8.50
C ASP A 66 2.46 12.15 8.86
N GLY A 67 1.58 11.86 7.89
CA GLY A 67 0.13 11.75 8.11
C GLY A 67 -0.27 10.63 9.09
N TYR A 68 0.60 9.65 9.31
CA TYR A 68 0.41 8.55 10.26
C TYR A 68 1.40 8.59 11.43
N LYS A 69 2.13 9.71 11.64
CA LYS A 69 3.20 9.78 12.66
C LYS A 69 2.73 9.44 14.08
N GLU A 70 1.50 9.84 14.40
CA GLU A 70 0.88 9.65 15.72
C GLU A 70 0.37 8.21 15.90
N TRP A 71 0.28 7.43 14.83
CA TRP A 71 -0.14 6.03 14.91
C TRP A 71 0.99 5.17 15.49
N THR A 72 0.67 4.45 16.55
CA THR A 72 1.57 3.47 17.16
C THR A 72 1.07 2.05 16.91
N LYS A 73 2.00 1.09 16.91
CA LYS A 73 1.67 -0.33 16.68
C LYS A 73 0.74 -0.92 17.74
N GLN A 74 0.69 -0.30 18.93
CA GLN A 74 -0.15 -0.71 20.06
C GLN A 74 -1.57 -0.15 19.96
N GLN A 75 -1.78 0.93 19.19
CA GLN A 75 -3.07 1.56 19.05
C GLN A 75 -4.02 0.67 18.25
N TRP A 76 -5.20 0.41 18.83
CA TRP A 76 -6.29 -0.27 18.14
C TRP A 76 -6.85 0.61 17.04
N ILE A 77 -6.84 0.12 15.80
CA ILE A 77 -7.44 0.78 14.65
C ILE A 77 -8.45 -0.15 13.96
N CYS A 78 -9.48 0.40 13.33
CA CYS A 78 -10.43 -0.42 12.58
C CYS A 78 -9.80 -0.94 11.28
N PHE A 79 -10.39 -1.96 10.68
CA PHE A 79 -9.89 -2.53 9.43
C PHE A 79 -9.89 -1.55 8.27
N ASP A 80 -10.83 -0.60 8.22
CA ASP A 80 -10.85 0.40 7.15
C ASP A 80 -9.67 1.37 7.28
N CYS A 81 -9.35 1.81 8.50
CA CYS A 81 -8.13 2.57 8.76
C CYS A 81 -6.87 1.77 8.43
N LEU A 82 -6.82 0.48 8.81
CA LEU A 82 -5.69 -0.40 8.49
C LEU A 82 -5.54 -0.58 6.97
N ARG A 83 -6.64 -0.81 6.25
CA ARG A 83 -6.67 -0.95 4.79
C ARG A 83 -6.15 0.30 4.10
N GLN A 84 -6.61 1.47 4.54
CA GLN A 84 -6.15 2.75 4.01
C GLN A 84 -4.66 2.95 4.28
N PHE A 85 -4.20 2.66 5.50
CA PHE A 85 -2.78 2.70 5.86
C PHE A 85 -1.92 1.80 4.97
N ILE A 86 -2.32 0.53 4.80
CA ILE A 86 -1.65 -0.42 3.92
C ILE A 86 -1.61 0.13 2.49
N THR A 87 -2.77 0.54 1.95
CA THR A 87 -2.89 1.08 0.58
C THR A 87 -1.97 2.26 0.33
N ASP A 88 -1.84 3.16 1.30
CA ASP A 88 -1.02 4.35 1.17
C ASP A 88 0.47 4.05 1.09
N ILE A 89 0.93 3.00 1.76
CA ILE A 89 2.37 2.74 1.98
C ILE A 89 2.88 1.61 1.10
N LEU A 90 2.02 0.66 0.71
CA LEU A 90 2.40 -0.53 -0.05
C LEU A 90 3.24 -0.24 -1.30
N PRO A 91 2.95 0.80 -2.12
CA PRO A 91 3.79 1.12 -3.27
C PRO A 91 5.23 1.46 -2.88
N PHE A 92 5.41 2.22 -1.79
CA PHE A 92 6.73 2.63 -1.31
C PHE A 92 7.46 1.48 -0.63
N TRP A 93 6.74 0.63 0.10
CA TRP A 93 7.29 -0.61 0.63
C TRP A 93 7.87 -1.47 -0.48
N TRP A 94 7.11 -1.70 -1.56
CA TRP A 94 7.59 -2.47 -2.70
C TRP A 94 8.79 -1.81 -3.39
N LEU A 95 8.80 -0.48 -3.50
CA LEU A 95 9.98 0.26 -3.97
C LEU A 95 11.19 0.03 -3.05
N GLY A 96 10.99 -0.01 -1.74
CA GLY A 96 12.01 -0.37 -0.75
C GLY A 96 12.55 -1.78 -0.95
N VAL A 97 11.68 -2.76 -1.17
CA VAL A 97 12.07 -4.15 -1.49
C VAL A 97 12.91 -4.20 -2.78
N LYS A 98 12.49 -3.49 -3.84
CA LYS A 98 13.27 -3.39 -5.09
C LYS A 98 14.66 -2.81 -4.85
N ARG A 99 14.77 -1.74 -4.05
CA ARG A 99 16.06 -1.13 -3.67
C ARG A 99 16.96 -2.12 -2.92
N LYS A 100 16.42 -2.79 -1.89
CA LYS A 100 17.17 -3.80 -1.11
C LYS A 100 17.69 -4.93 -2.01
N ALA A 101 16.92 -5.32 -3.02
CA ALA A 101 17.26 -6.38 -3.97
C ALA A 101 18.09 -5.90 -5.19
N ASN A 102 18.51 -4.62 -5.23
CA ASN A 102 19.19 -4.00 -6.38
C ASN A 102 18.45 -4.19 -7.72
N LEU A 103 17.12 -4.22 -7.69
CA LEU A 103 16.30 -4.31 -8.88
C LEU A 103 16.25 -2.96 -9.61
N PRO A 104 16.14 -2.95 -10.95
CA PRO A 104 16.02 -1.72 -11.71
C PRO A 104 14.81 -0.87 -11.27
N ILE A 105 15.05 0.43 -11.05
CA ILE A 105 14.03 1.43 -10.76
C ILE A 105 14.14 2.50 -11.83
N MET A 106 13.09 2.63 -12.63
CA MET A 106 13.03 3.61 -13.71
C MET A 106 12.79 5.03 -13.17
N LYS A 107 12.87 6.03 -14.06
CA LYS A 107 12.53 7.41 -13.72
C LYS A 107 11.07 7.52 -13.30
N ASP A 108 10.79 8.29 -12.25
CA ASP A 108 9.42 8.51 -11.78
C ASP A 108 8.49 9.07 -12.86
N CYS A 109 7.30 8.46 -12.97
CA CYS A 109 6.20 9.00 -13.76
C CYS A 109 5.65 10.26 -13.09
N ARG A 110 5.35 11.30 -13.87
CA ARG A 110 4.72 12.54 -13.36
C ARG A 110 3.41 12.27 -12.61
N TYR A 111 2.67 11.26 -13.03
CA TYR A 111 1.38 10.89 -12.44
C TYR A 111 1.50 9.80 -11.37
N GLY A 112 2.69 9.26 -11.13
CA GLY A 112 2.95 8.24 -10.11
C GLY A 112 1.97 7.07 -10.16
N TYR A 113 1.52 6.62 -8.99
CA TYR A 113 0.54 5.53 -8.87
C TYR A 113 -0.84 5.86 -9.46
N ASP A 114 -1.15 7.13 -9.71
CA ASP A 114 -2.42 7.56 -10.33
C ASP A 114 -2.37 7.55 -11.87
N CYS A 115 -1.23 7.20 -12.47
CA CYS A 115 -1.09 7.16 -13.91
C CYS A 115 -2.06 6.16 -14.56
N SER A 116 -2.93 6.64 -15.47
CA SER A 116 -3.83 5.78 -16.24
C SER A 116 -3.10 4.82 -17.17
N ASP A 117 -1.92 5.23 -17.63
CA ASP A 117 -1.13 4.57 -18.67
C ASP A 117 -0.15 3.55 -18.11
N GLN A 118 -0.10 3.35 -16.79
CA GLN A 118 0.78 2.36 -16.14
C GLN A 118 0.47 0.90 -16.49
N ILE A 119 -0.66 0.65 -17.16
CA ILE A 119 -1.00 -0.68 -17.71
C ILE A 119 -0.48 -0.87 -19.14
N ASN A 120 -0.09 0.21 -19.81
CA ASN A 120 0.39 0.18 -21.17
C ASN A 120 1.86 -0.26 -21.19
N PRO A 121 2.18 -1.39 -21.84
CA PRO A 121 3.53 -1.92 -22.02
C PRO A 121 4.67 -0.92 -22.16
N GLY A 122 4.60 -0.08 -23.20
CA GLY A 122 5.66 0.87 -23.50
C GLY A 122 5.81 1.98 -22.45
N HIS A 123 4.76 2.29 -21.69
CA HIS A 123 4.83 3.30 -20.64
C HIS A 123 5.29 2.69 -19.30
N ALA A 124 4.72 1.53 -18.93
CA ALA A 124 5.04 0.79 -17.71
C ALA A 124 6.52 0.44 -17.61
N ASP A 125 7.16 0.07 -18.72
CA ASP A 125 8.56 -0.35 -18.73
C ASP A 125 9.54 0.84 -18.67
N LEU A 126 9.08 2.04 -19.02
CA LEU A 126 9.93 3.24 -19.10
C LEU A 126 9.88 4.11 -17.84
N TYR A 127 8.85 3.98 -17.02
CA TYR A 127 8.63 4.84 -15.86
C TYR A 127 8.29 4.06 -14.60
N ASN A 128 8.75 4.57 -13.47
CA ASN A 128 8.35 4.10 -12.15
C ASN A 128 7.00 4.70 -11.75
N HIS A 129 6.05 3.86 -11.34
CA HIS A 129 4.74 4.26 -10.82
C HIS A 129 4.61 4.07 -9.31
N LEU A 130 5.65 3.58 -8.63
CA LEU A 130 5.71 3.43 -7.17
C LEU A 130 6.07 4.75 -6.46
N CYS A 131 5.58 5.87 -6.99
CA CYS A 131 5.88 7.22 -6.51
C CYS A 131 4.60 8.05 -6.37
N THR A 132 4.67 9.11 -5.57
CA THR A 132 3.56 10.07 -5.46
C THR A 132 3.40 10.86 -6.77
N PRO A 133 2.16 11.17 -7.20
CA PRO A 133 1.95 12.11 -8.29
C PRO A 133 2.59 13.47 -7.97
N VAL A 134 3.25 14.09 -8.94
CA VAL A 134 3.98 15.36 -8.75
C VAL A 134 3.06 16.48 -8.25
N GLN A 135 1.77 16.46 -8.61
CA GLN A 135 0.79 17.44 -8.14
C GLN A 135 0.48 17.28 -6.64
N VAL A 136 0.47 16.04 -6.13
CA VAL A 136 0.32 15.75 -4.69
C VAL A 136 1.59 16.14 -3.94
N ALA A 137 2.77 15.85 -4.49
CA ALA A 137 4.07 16.20 -3.89
C ALA A 137 4.29 17.72 -3.77
N ARG A 138 3.62 18.53 -4.61
CA ARG A 138 3.64 20.00 -4.57
C ARG A 138 2.54 20.62 -3.69
N GLY A 139 1.79 19.81 -2.93
CA GLY A 139 0.74 20.29 -2.03
C GLY A 139 -0.54 20.76 -2.72
N LEU A 140 -0.76 20.43 -4.00
CA LEU A 140 -1.84 20.97 -4.83
C LEU A 140 -3.14 20.14 -4.81
N LEU A 141 -3.27 19.12 -3.95
CA LEU A 141 -4.53 18.43 -3.72
C LEU A 141 -4.86 18.36 -2.21
N ARG A 142 -5.38 19.47 -1.68
CA ARG A 142 -6.30 19.42 -0.54
C ARG A 142 -7.61 18.80 -1.04
N ARG A 143 -7.82 17.51 -0.83
CA ARG A 143 -9.20 17.01 -0.65
C ARG A 143 -9.46 16.95 0.84
N VAL A 144 -9.94 18.07 1.35
CA VAL A 144 -10.75 18.09 2.57
C VAL A 144 -11.97 17.24 2.27
N VAL A 145 -12.13 16.13 2.96
CA VAL A 145 -13.44 15.47 3.07
C VAL A 145 -14.05 16.05 4.35
N PRO A 146 -15.05 16.95 4.27
CA PRO A 146 -15.77 17.35 5.45
C PRO A 146 -16.63 16.18 5.94
N ALA A 147 -16.77 16.15 7.27
CA ALA A 147 -17.57 15.21 8.06
C ALA A 147 -19.04 15.13 7.63
#